data_AF-A0A537J6W3-F1
#
_entry.id   AF-A0A537J6W3-F1
#
_cell.length_a   1.000
_cell.length_b   1.000
_cell.length_c   1.000
_cell.angle_alpha   90.00
_cell.angle_beta   90.00
_cell.angle_gamma   90.00
#
_symmetry.space_group_name_H-M   'P 1'
#
loop_
_entity.id
_entity.type
_entity.pdbx_description
1 polymer ?
#
loop_
_entity_poly.entity_id
_entity_poly.type
_entity_poly.pdbx_seq_one_letter_code
_entity_poly.pdbx_strand_id
1 'polypeptide(L)'
;DVYRLHRGELDEIKDHPQRSDRLVELNVQEQVFNLAKTSIIQSTWQDEHRPDLHGWVYSLKNGIIKPVFEMQAGAELDPLYKYDDL
;
A
#
# COMPACT_ATOMS: atom_id res chain seq x y z
N ASP A 1 1.41 -13.03 1.23
CA ASP A 1 1.96 -12.72 2.57
C ASP A 1 1.04 -11.85 3.44
N VAL A 2 0.36 -10.85 2.86
CA VAL A 2 -0.55 -9.91 3.57
C VAL A 2 -1.49 -10.56 4.59
N TYR A 3 -2.22 -11.61 4.21
CA TYR A 3 -3.13 -12.31 5.14
C TYR A 3 -2.42 -12.87 6.40
N ARG A 4 -1.18 -13.34 6.25
CA ARG A 4 -0.41 -13.90 7.36
C ARG A 4 0.06 -12.82 8.32
N LEU A 5 0.49 -11.67 7.79
CA LEU A 5 0.94 -10.51 8.56
C LEU A 5 -0.21 -9.87 9.35
N HIS A 6 -1.39 -9.80 8.74
CA HIS A 6 -2.58 -9.15 9.30
C HIS A 6 -3.62 -10.13 9.85
N ARG A 7 -3.23 -11.39 10.11
CA ARG A 7 -4.19 -12.43 10.53
C ARG A 7 -4.94 -12.03 11.79
N GLY A 8 -4.26 -11.45 12.78
CA GLY A 8 -4.88 -11.00 14.03
C GLY A 8 -6.01 -9.99 13.80
N GLU A 9 -5.73 -8.94 13.01
CA GLU A 9 -6.73 -7.93 12.64
C GLU A 9 -7.91 -8.52 11.85
N LEU A 10 -7.62 -9.44 10.92
CA LEU A 10 -8.65 -10.06 10.08
C LEU A 10 -9.52 -11.06 10.85
N ASP A 11 -8.96 -11.78 11.82
CA ASP A 11 -9.68 -12.78 12.61
C ASP A 11 -10.62 -12.12 13.64
N GLU A 12 -10.38 -10.86 14.03
CA GLU A 12 -11.31 -10.07 14.84
C GLU A 12 -12.60 -9.70 14.06
N ILE A 13 -12.53 -9.67 12.73
CA ILE A 13 -13.68 -9.38 11.87
C ILE A 13 -14.50 -10.65 11.65
N LYS A 14 -15.59 -10.79 12.42
CA LYS A 14 -16.50 -11.96 12.36
C LYS A 14 -17.32 -12.03 11.07
N ASP A 15 -17.58 -10.88 10.45
CA ASP A 15 -18.35 -10.82 9.20
C ASP A 15 -17.46 -11.12 7.99
N HIS A 16 -17.74 -12.21 7.30
CA HIS A 16 -16.86 -12.71 6.23
C HIS A 16 -16.74 -11.73 5.05
N PRO A 17 -17.83 -11.14 4.50
CA PRO A 17 -17.74 -10.05 3.53
C PRO A 17 -16.83 -8.90 3.97
N GLN A 18 -16.99 -8.39 5.19
CA GLN A 18 -16.15 -7.30 5.70
C GLN A 18 -14.68 -7.70 5.83
N ARG A 19 -14.42 -8.93 6.25
CA ARG A 19 -13.05 -9.45 6.35
C ARG A 19 -12.39 -9.54 4.97
N SER A 20 -13.13 -9.99 3.95
CA SER A 20 -12.64 -10.00 2.57
C SER A 20 -12.39 -8.60 2.04
N ASP A 21 -13.31 -7.66 2.26
CA ASP A 21 -13.15 -6.26 1.85
C ASP A 21 -11.90 -5.66 2.53
N ARG A 22 -11.70 -5.90 3.84
CA ARG A 22 -10.51 -5.44 4.58
C ARG A 22 -9.21 -6.05 4.07
N LEU A 23 -9.21 -7.35 3.75
CA LEU A 23 -8.03 -8.01 3.18
C LEU A 23 -7.62 -7.37 1.84
N VAL A 24 -8.58 -6.96 1.01
CA VAL A 24 -8.30 -6.25 -0.25
C VAL A 24 -7.66 -4.89 0.02
N GLU A 25 -8.18 -4.12 0.99
CA GLU A 25 -7.60 -2.83 1.37
C GLU A 25 -6.13 -2.98 1.82
N LEU A 26 -5.87 -3.92 2.73
CA LEU A 26 -4.53 -4.22 3.22
C LEU A 26 -3.61 -4.68 2.09
N ASN A 27 -4.14 -5.44 1.13
CA ASN A 27 -3.36 -5.89 0.00
C ASN A 27 -2.96 -4.75 -0.93
N VAL A 28 -3.83 -3.78 -1.16
CA VAL A 28 -3.50 -2.58 -1.94
C VAL A 28 -2.47 -1.72 -1.22
N GLN A 29 -2.63 -1.50 0.10
CA GLN A 29 -1.65 -0.78 0.92
C GLN A 29 -0.25 -1.40 0.80
N GLU A 30 -0.15 -2.72 0.99
CA GLU A 30 1.14 -3.43 0.92
C GLU A 30 1.74 -3.39 -0.49
N GLN A 31 0.92 -3.45 -1.55
CA GLN A 31 1.41 -3.34 -2.92
C GLN A 31 1.96 -1.94 -3.22
N VAL A 32 1.30 -0.88 -2.75
CA VAL A 32 1.81 0.49 -2.91
C VAL A 32 3.12 0.67 -2.15
N PHE A 33 3.21 0.13 -0.94
CA PHE A 33 4.45 0.16 -0.17
C PHE A 33 5.58 -0.60 -0.85
N ASN A 34 5.32 -1.77 -1.43
CA ASN A 34 6.33 -2.51 -2.18
C ASN A 34 6.74 -1.81 -3.47
N LEU A 35 5.83 -1.08 -4.12
CA LEU A 35 6.17 -0.22 -5.27
C LEU A 35 7.11 0.91 -4.84
N ALA A 36 6.85 1.56 -3.71
CA ALA A 36 7.71 2.61 -3.15
C ALA A 36 9.15 2.14 -2.90
N LYS A 37 9.34 0.87 -2.54
CA LYS A 37 10.67 0.27 -2.33
C LYS A 37 11.46 -0.01 -3.60
N THR A 38 10.83 0.04 -4.78
CA THR A 38 11.53 -0.23 -6.03
C THR A 38 12.56 0.86 -6.34
N SER A 39 13.71 0.49 -6.89
CA SER A 39 14.76 1.44 -7.24
C SER A 39 14.26 2.53 -8.21
N ILE A 40 13.34 2.19 -9.11
CA ILE A 40 12.75 3.14 -10.07
C ILE A 40 11.99 4.27 -9.36
N ILE A 41 11.18 3.93 -8.35
CA ILE A 41 10.44 4.96 -7.59
C ILE A 41 11.41 5.75 -6.73
N GLN A 42 12.32 5.07 -6.02
CA GLN A 42 13.26 5.75 -5.13
C GLN A 42 14.20 6.70 -5.90
N SER A 43 14.72 6.30 -7.07
CA SER A 43 15.56 7.16 -7.91
C SER A 43 14.80 8.39 -8.39
N THR A 44 13.55 8.20 -8.85
CA THR A 44 12.73 9.32 -9.35
C THR A 44 12.29 10.27 -8.23
N TRP A 45 12.13 9.77 -7.00
CA TRP A 45 11.92 10.62 -5.83
C TRP A 45 13.14 11.47 -5.48
N GLN A 46 14.34 10.90 -5.55
CA GLN A 46 15.58 11.64 -5.31
C GLN A 46 15.81 12.72 -6.37
N ASP A 47 15.61 12.39 -7.65
CA ASP A 47 15.93 13.29 -8.77
C ASP A 47 14.81 14.31 -9.06
N GLU A 48 13.55 13.87 -9.04
CA GLU A 48 12.44 14.62 -9.60
C GLU A 48 11.30 14.88 -8.59
N HIS A 49 11.41 14.38 -7.35
CA HIS A 49 10.36 14.49 -6.32
C HIS A 49 8.98 14.08 -6.84
N ARG A 50 8.92 13.00 -7.64
CA ARG A 50 7.68 12.40 -8.19
C ARG A 50 7.90 10.91 -8.51
N PRO A 51 6.85 10.08 -8.63
CA PRO A 51 5.43 10.38 -8.51
C PRO A 51 4.89 10.21 -7.08
N ASP A 52 3.77 10.86 -6.77
CA ASP A 52 2.94 10.46 -5.63
C ASP A 52 2.32 9.09 -5.90
N LEU A 53 2.26 8.27 -4.86
CA LEU A 53 1.65 6.94 -4.93
C LEU A 53 0.29 6.94 -4.24
N HIS A 54 -0.72 6.46 -4.97
CA HIS A 54 -2.08 6.36 -4.48
C HIS A 54 -2.58 4.92 -4.60
N GLY A 55 -3.07 4.37 -3.50
CA GLY A 55 -3.74 3.08 -3.43
C GLY A 55 -5.24 3.27 -3.28
N TRP A 56 -6.00 2.79 -4.27
CA TRP A 56 -7.46 2.88 -4.29
C TRP A 56 -8.10 1.49 -4.41
N VAL A 57 -9.28 1.35 -3.82
CA VAL A 57 -10.12 0.14 -3.94
C VAL A 57 -11.45 0.54 -4.57
N TYR A 58 -11.88 -0.20 -5.58
CA TYR A 58 -13.17 -0.02 -6.21
C TYR A 58 -14.16 -1.08 -5.73
N SER A 59 -15.28 -0.63 -5.15
CA SER A 59 -16.33 -1.53 -4.69
C SER A 59 -17.34 -1.81 -5.81
N LEU A 60 -17.41 -3.08 -6.23
CA LEU A 60 -18.40 -3.53 -7.23
C LEU A 60 -19.84 -3.50 -6.70
N LYS A 61 -20.04 -3.46 -5.37
CA LYS A 61 -21.36 -3.47 -4.74
C LYS A 61 -22.09 -2.14 -4.90
N ASN A 62 -21.36 -1.04 -4.80
CA ASN A 62 -21.92 0.32 -4.76
C ASN A 62 -21.27 1.29 -5.77
N GLY A 63 -20.26 0.84 -6.53
CA GLY A 63 -19.59 1.65 -7.54
C GLY A 63 -18.69 2.76 -6.98
N ILE A 64 -18.37 2.72 -5.68
CA ILE A 64 -17.57 3.76 -5.03
C ILE A 64 -16.09 3.38 -5.07
N ILE A 65 -15.25 4.33 -5.50
CA ILE A 65 -13.80 4.27 -5.31
C ILE A 65 -13.47 4.81 -3.92
N LYS A 66 -12.74 4.03 -3.13
CA LYS A 66 -12.27 4.40 -1.80
C LYS A 66 -10.75 4.56 -1.83
N PRO A 67 -10.21 5.72 -1.43
CA PRO A 67 -8.79 5.85 -1.18
C PRO A 67 -8.42 5.06 0.08
N VAL A 68 -7.40 4.20 -0.02
CA VAL A 68 -6.94 3.36 1.09
C VAL A 68 -5.50 3.67 1.49
N PHE A 69 -4.73 4.30 0.61
CA PHE A 69 -3.35 4.66 0.88
C PHE A 69 -2.92 5.84 0.02
N GLU A 70 -2.16 6.75 0.59
CA GLU A 70 -1.55 7.87 -0.12
C GLU A 70 -0.13 8.07 0.43
N MET A 71 0.82 8.22 -0.46
CA MET A 71 2.22 8.42 -0.13
C MET A 71 2.78 9.48 -1.07
N GLN A 72 3.19 10.60 -0.48
CA GLN A 72 3.77 11.70 -1.22
C GLN A 72 5.17 11.33 -1.70
N ALA A 73 5.57 11.91 -2.82
CA ALA A 73 6.92 11.72 -3.34
C ALA A 73 7.98 12.17 -2.33
N GLY A 74 9.02 11.35 -2.17
CA GLY A 74 10.07 11.60 -1.18
C GLY A 74 9.66 11.29 0.27
N ALA A 75 8.53 10.60 0.51
CA ALA A 75 8.18 10.12 1.84
C ALA A 75 9.33 9.27 2.44
N GLU A 76 9.59 9.45 3.74
CA GLU A 76 10.62 8.66 4.43
C GLU A 76 10.25 7.18 4.46
N LEU A 77 11.00 6.37 3.72
CA LEU A 77 10.98 4.93 3.85
C LEU A 77 11.88 4.51 5.03
N ASP A 78 11.50 3.39 5.67
CA ASP A 78 12.33 2.74 6.67
C ASP A 78 13.77 2.59 6.13
N PRO A 79 14.81 2.95 6.92
CA PRO A 79 16.21 2.84 6.50
C PRO A 79 16.57 1.46 5.92
N LEU A 80 15.91 0.38 6.36
CA LEU A 80 16.11 -0.96 5.82
C LEU A 80 15.81 -1.07 4.31
N TYR A 81 14.95 -0.20 3.80
CA TYR A 81 14.50 -0.21 2.40
C TYR A 81 14.99 0.99 1.60
N LYS A 82 15.84 1.85 2.17
CA LYS A 82 16.44 2.96 1.42
C LYS A 82 17.42 2.40 0.38
N TYR A 83 17.28 2.87 -0.85
CA TYR A 83 18.24 2.64 -1.91
C TYR A 83 19.49 3.49 -1.61
N ASP A 84 20.52 2.86 -1.04
CA ASP A 84 21.86 3.43 -0.99
C ASP A 84 22.52 3.13 -2.35
N ASP A 85 22.84 4.19 -3.10
CA ASP A 85 23.67 4.11 -4.30
C ASP A 85 24.99 3.39 -3.95
N LEU A 86 25.19 2.20 -4.53
CA LEU A 86 26.50 1.53 -4.63
C LEU A 86 27.25 2.02 -5.86
#